data_AF-A0A7V5ABL5-F1
#
_entry.id   AF-A0A7V5ABL5-F1
#
_cell.length_a   1.000
_cell.length_b   1.000
_cell.length_c   1.000
_cell.angle_alpha   90.00
_cell.angle_beta   90.00
_cell.angle_gamma   90.00
#
_symmetry.space_group_name_H-M   'P 1'
#
loop_
_entity.id
_entity.type
_entity.pdbx_description
1 polymer ?
#
loop_
_entity_poly.entity_id
_entity_poly.type
_entity_poly.pdbx_seq_one_letter_code
_entity_poly.pdbx_strand_id
1 'polypeptide(L)'
;MRIETHPILEVQRAEPFSFFFSGKELLAYPGETIASALFANGIRIFGYHPKDGSPQGIFCANGQCAQCMVMADGRPGEGGVTV
;
A
#
# COMPACT_ATOMS: atom_id res chain seq x y z
N MET A 1 -6.71 5.23 -3.81
CA MET A 1 -7.25 6.00 -4.95
C MET A 1 -6.07 6.56 -5.71
N ARG A 2 -6.15 6.58 -7.03
CA ARG A 2 -5.12 7.04 -7.93
C ARG A 2 -5.58 8.34 -8.58
N ILE A 3 -4.66 9.28 -8.74
CA ILE A 3 -4.92 10.51 -9.50
C ILE A 3 -4.83 10.12 -10.98
N GLU A 4 -5.90 10.39 -11.74
CA GLU A 4 -5.96 10.15 -13.19
C GLU A 4 -5.79 11.45 -13.99
N THR A 5 -6.04 12.61 -13.36
CA THR A 5 -5.89 13.91 -13.98
C THR A 5 -5.45 14.93 -12.93
N HIS A 6 -4.46 15.76 -13.25
CA HIS A 6 -3.99 16.84 -12.39
C HIS A 6 -3.98 18.15 -13.18
N PRO A 7 -4.45 19.28 -12.61
CA PRO A 7 -4.69 20.52 -13.36
C PRO A 7 -3.40 21.20 -13.89
N ILE A 8 -2.24 20.82 -13.38
CA ILE A 8 -0.94 21.43 -13.72
C ILE A 8 0.05 20.41 -14.29
N LEU A 9 -0.06 19.13 -13.91
CA LEU A 9 0.94 18.11 -14.19
C LEU A 9 0.31 17.01 -15.03
N GLU A 10 1.04 16.52 -16.02
CA GLU A 10 0.64 15.33 -16.74
C GLU A 10 0.83 14.09 -15.85
N VAL A 11 -0.19 13.24 -15.79
CA VAL A 11 -0.13 11.99 -15.02
C VAL A 11 0.44 10.91 -15.93
N GLN A 12 1.73 10.60 -15.74
CA GLN A 12 2.38 9.49 -16.43
C GLN A 12 2.44 8.28 -15.50
N ARG A 13 1.92 7.13 -15.94
CA ARG A 13 2.04 5.85 -15.24
C ARG A 13 2.84 4.90 -16.11
N ALA A 14 3.76 4.15 -15.47
CA ALA A 14 4.39 3.01 -16.11
C ALA A 14 3.38 1.87 -16.30
N GLU A 15 3.80 0.81 -17.00
CA GLU A 15 2.99 -0.40 -17.11
C GLU A 15 2.74 -1.02 -15.73
N PRO A 16 1.49 -1.39 -15.39
CA PRO A 16 1.18 -2.04 -14.13
C PRO A 16 1.72 -3.46 -14.09
N PHE A 17 1.88 -3.99 -12.88
CA PHE A 17 2.20 -5.40 -12.66
C PHE A 17 1.34 -5.98 -11.52
N SER A 18 1.16 -7.30 -11.55
CA SER A 18 0.42 -8.04 -10.54
C SER A 18 1.30 -8.39 -9.34
N PHE A 19 0.72 -8.29 -8.14
CA PHE A 19 1.29 -8.84 -6.91
C PHE A 19 0.17 -9.46 -6.04
N PHE A 20 0.54 -10.26 -5.04
CA PHE A 20 -0.44 -10.90 -4.16
C PHE A 20 -0.41 -10.30 -2.76
N PHE A 21 -1.59 -10.03 -2.22
CA PHE A 21 -1.78 -9.67 -0.82
C PHE A 21 -2.90 -10.51 -0.21
N SER A 22 -2.60 -11.24 0.85
CA SER A 22 -3.55 -12.17 1.51
C SER A 22 -4.25 -13.12 0.53
N GLY A 23 -3.51 -13.62 -0.47
CA GLY A 23 -4.03 -14.54 -1.50
C GLY A 23 -4.86 -13.86 -2.60
N LYS A 24 -5.03 -12.54 -2.57
CA LYS A 24 -5.71 -11.77 -3.63
C LYS A 24 -4.67 -11.18 -4.57
N GLU A 25 -4.87 -11.38 -5.87
CA GLU A 25 -4.10 -10.69 -6.90
C GLU A 25 -4.55 -9.23 -6.98
N LEU A 26 -3.58 -8.32 -6.95
CA LEU A 26 -3.76 -6.87 -6.96
C LEU A 26 -2.83 -6.24 -8.00
N LEU A 27 -3.18 -5.04 -8.48
CA LEU A 27 -2.35 -4.28 -9.42
C LEU A 27 -1.57 -3.17 -8.72
N ALA A 28 -0.27 -3.09 -8.97
CA ALA A 28 0.60 -1.99 -8.56
C ALA A 28 1.23 -1.34 -9.79
N TYR A 29 1.72 -0.12 -9.60
CA TYR A 29 2.59 0.56 -10.56
C TYR A 29 4.00 0.68 -10.00
N PRO A 30 5.05 0.56 -10.84
CA PRO A 30 6.43 0.80 -10.42
C PRO A 30 6.57 2.13 -9.69
N GLY A 31 7.20 2.12 -8.51
CA GLY A 31 7.39 3.32 -7.69
C GLY A 31 6.27 3.61 -6.69
N GLU A 32 5.16 2.86 -6.73
CA GLU A 32 4.18 2.89 -5.63
C GLU A 32 4.77 2.24 -4.37
N THR A 33 4.43 2.77 -3.19
CA THR A 33 4.66 2.02 -1.95
C THR A 33 3.61 0.92 -1.79
N ILE A 34 3.94 -0.16 -1.09
CA ILE A 34 2.97 -1.26 -0.82
C ILE A 34 1.70 -0.69 -0.20
N ALA A 35 1.82 0.23 0.77
CA ALA A 35 0.68 0.88 1.38
C ALA A 35 -0.19 1.59 0.33
N SER A 36 0.41 2.42 -0.54
CA SER A 36 -0.33 3.13 -1.59
C SER A 36 -1.02 2.20 -2.58
N ALA A 37 -0.37 1.09 -2.96
CA ALA A 37 -0.93 0.08 -3.87
C ALA A 37 -2.12 -0.64 -3.23
N LEU A 38 -2.00 -1.06 -1.96
CA LEU A 38 -3.13 -1.65 -1.20
C LEU A 38 -4.30 -0.67 -1.13
N PHE A 39 -4.03 0.60 -0.84
CA PHE A 39 -5.04 1.63 -0.75
C PHE A 39 -5.70 1.95 -2.11
N ALA A 40 -4.94 1.87 -3.20
CA ALA A 40 -5.47 1.99 -4.56
C ALA A 40 -6.41 0.82 -4.92
N ASN A 41 -6.11 -0.39 -4.44
CA ASN A 41 -6.94 -1.58 -4.61
C ASN A 41 -8.09 -1.70 -3.58
N GLY A 42 -8.39 -0.62 -2.85
CA GLY A 42 -9.52 -0.60 -1.91
C GLY A 42 -9.26 -1.27 -0.55
N ILE A 43 -8.06 -1.79 -0.31
CA ILE A 43 -7.69 -2.36 0.99
C ILE A 43 -7.40 -1.20 1.96
N ARG A 44 -8.05 -1.22 3.12
CA ARG A 44 -7.91 -0.19 4.18
C ARG A 44 -7.33 -0.76 5.46
N ILE A 45 -7.54 -2.04 5.71
CA ILE A 45 -7.08 -2.77 6.89
C ILE A 45 -5.98 -3.70 6.40
N PHE A 46 -4.75 -3.46 6.86
CA PHE A 46 -3.57 -4.23 6.50
C PHE A 46 -3.30 -5.33 7.53
N GLY A 47 -3.80 -5.14 8.75
CA GLY A 47 -3.71 -6.08 9.85
C GLY A 47 -4.52 -5.59 11.04
N TYR A 48 -4.35 -6.27 12.16
CA TYR A 48 -5.01 -5.93 13.43
C TYR A 48 -3.96 -5.87 14.53
N HIS A 49 -4.10 -4.90 15.43
CA HIS A 49 -3.19 -4.71 16.53
C HIS A 49 -3.27 -5.91 17.50
N PRO A 50 -2.13 -6.51 17.91
CA PRO A 50 -2.13 -7.79 18.63
C PRO A 50 -2.73 -7.72 20.04
N LYS A 51 -2.78 -6.52 20.67
CA LYS A 51 -3.27 -6.35 22.04
C LYS A 51 -4.79 -6.24 22.13
N ASP A 52 -5.40 -5.52 21.21
CA ASP A 52 -6.80 -5.08 21.31
C ASP A 52 -7.62 -5.36 20.04
N GLY A 53 -7.02 -5.93 19.00
CA GLY A 53 -7.70 -6.25 17.76
C GLY A 53 -8.17 -5.03 16.97
N SER A 54 -7.66 -3.83 17.27
CA SER A 54 -8.00 -2.64 16.50
C SER A 54 -7.47 -2.74 15.06
N PRO A 55 -8.24 -2.32 14.05
CA PRO A 55 -7.79 -2.39 12.65
C PRO A 55 -6.62 -1.42 12.42
N GLN A 56 -5.60 -1.90 11.71
CA GLN A 56 -4.41 -1.12 11.35
C GLN A 56 -4.34 -0.93 9.83
N GLY A 57 -3.90 0.25 9.39
CA GLY A 57 -3.79 0.61 7.98
C GLY A 57 -3.00 1.90 7.77
N ILE A 58 -3.21 2.56 6.63
CA ILE A 58 -2.58 3.87 6.38
C ILE A 58 -3.12 4.91 7.36
N PHE A 59 -2.20 5.51 8.11
CA PHE A 59 -2.47 6.66 8.95
C PHE A 59 -1.51 7.82 8.64
N CYS A 60 -0.21 7.66 8.93
CA CYS A 60 0.80 8.70 8.72
C CYS A 60 1.31 8.84 7.27
N ALA A 61 1.07 7.84 6.42
CA ALA A 61 1.58 7.74 5.04
C ALA A 61 3.11 7.86 4.87
N ASN A 62 3.89 7.80 5.95
CA ASN A 62 5.36 7.93 5.92
C ASN A 62 6.10 6.82 6.71
N GLY A 63 5.39 5.83 7.23
CA GLY A 63 5.96 4.68 7.98
C GLY A 63 6.11 4.86 9.49
N GLN A 64 6.10 6.09 10.03
CA GLN A 64 6.46 6.35 11.44
C GLN A 64 5.50 5.78 12.49
N CYS A 65 4.21 5.61 12.13
CA CYS A 65 3.20 5.12 13.07
C CYS A 65 3.16 3.58 13.19
N ALA A 66 3.90 2.85 12.35
CA ALA A 66 3.90 1.39 12.24
C ALA A 66 2.54 0.70 11.91
N GLN A 67 1.43 1.44 11.82
CA GLN A 67 0.10 0.86 11.52
C GLN A 67 -0.03 0.30 10.09
N CYS A 68 0.90 0.63 9.19
CA CYS A 68 0.92 0.11 7.83
C CYS A 68 1.99 -0.96 7.59
N MET A 69 2.55 -1.53 8.66
CA MET A 69 3.55 -2.59 8.57
C MET A 69 2.93 -3.88 8.01
N VAL A 70 3.61 -4.50 7.05
CA VAL A 70 3.20 -5.74 6.38
C VAL A 70 4.42 -6.63 6.16
N MET A 71 4.20 -7.93 5.95
CA MET A 71 5.27 -8.85 5.55
C MET A 71 5.31 -8.91 4.02
N ALA A 72 6.45 -8.57 3.43
CA ALA A 72 6.71 -8.67 2.00
C ALA A 72 7.78 -9.75 1.77
N ASP A 73 7.43 -10.81 1.05
CA ASP A 73 8.33 -11.93 0.72
C ASP A 73 9.11 -12.49 1.94
N GLY A 74 8.42 -12.61 3.07
CA GLY A 74 9.00 -13.12 4.31
C GLY A 74 9.85 -12.12 5.09
N ARG A 75 9.95 -10.86 4.64
CA ARG A 75 10.63 -9.78 5.36
C ARG A 75 9.63 -8.76 5.90
N PRO A 76 9.83 -8.24 7.13
CA PRO A 76 9.02 -7.14 7.64
C PRO A 76 9.31 -5.90 6.80
N GLY A 77 8.25 -5.32 6.23
CA GLY A 77 8.26 -4.09 5.47
C GLY A 77 7.37 -3.05 6.15
N GLU A 78 7.89 -1.83 6.29
CA GLU A 78 7.07 -0.68 6.64
C GLU A 78 6.42 -0.11 5.38
N GLY A 79 5.34 0.66 5.51
CA GLY A 79 4.59 1.21 4.36
C GLY A 79 5.38 2.12 3.41
N GLY A 80 6.68 2.35 3.66
CA GLY A 80 7.63 2.99 2.76
C GLY A 80 8.42 2.03 1.86
N VAL A 81 8.20 0.72 1.93
CA VAL A 81 8.77 -0.24 0.97
C VAL A 81 8.01 -0.13 -0.35
N THR A 82 8.74 0.13 -1.42
CA THR A 82 8.25 0.21 -2.80
C THR A 82 7.93 -1.18 -3.33
N VAL A 83 6.85 -1.31 -4.09
CA VAL A 83 6.50 -2.54 -4.83
C VAL A 83 7.41 -2.71 -6.04
#